data_AF-A0A5B8RAT2-F1
#
_entry.id   AF-A0A5B8RAT2-F1
#
_cell.length_a   1.000
_cell.length_b   1.000
_cell.length_c   1.000
_cell.angle_alpha   90.00
_cell.angle_beta   90.00
_cell.angle_gamma   90.00
#
_symmetry.space_group_name_H-M   'P 1'
#
loop_
_entity.id
_entity.type
_entity.pdbx_description
1 polymer ?
#
loop_
_entity_poly.entity_id
_entity_poly.type
_entity_poly.pdbx_seq_one_letter_code
_entity_poly.pdbx_strand_id
1 'polypeptide(L)'
;MRANQGLYLTTWGQPGAGGDQLDLTPAREQLASAHRLAERLSGSATAHRAEALEAHTDLQRAGEDAEHAYGNSEQVSAGGDQSSARRASETGGRGETPGLRAPWLHLASPAGITATTPASTHLAQGGALSVSSGEDVNIATGGSLVAAITRRLSLFVQRAGIKLFAARGNVDIHAHTGAIGIAAEKDVEARASQRKIDLAGAKEIVLTCGGARVRIRNGNIELHAPGRVSINGAQHSFSGPVEQETTTPVLPDDDPGLCPWKGRSAAASGEGGVEE
;
A
#
# COMPACT_ATOMS: atom_id res chain seq x y z
N MET A 1 8.97 19.24 -24.26
CA MET A 1 10.29 18.90 -23.69
C MET A 1 10.50 17.40 -23.84
N ARG A 2 11.69 16.95 -24.25
CA ARG A 2 12.11 15.54 -24.27
C ARG A 2 13.53 15.50 -23.72
N ALA A 3 13.79 14.67 -22.71
CA ALA A 3 15.10 14.61 -22.06
C ALA A 3 15.49 13.14 -21.83
N ASN A 4 16.36 12.61 -22.68
CA ASN A 4 16.78 11.20 -22.67
C ASN A 4 17.83 10.87 -21.59
N GLN A 5 18.40 11.88 -20.94
CA GLN A 5 19.30 11.75 -19.78
C GLN A 5 18.59 12.15 -18.47
N GLY A 6 17.25 12.23 -18.49
CA GLY A 6 16.43 12.65 -17.35
C GLY A 6 16.12 14.15 -17.33
N LEU A 7 15.21 14.55 -16.44
CA LEU A 7 14.67 15.89 -16.32
C LEU A 7 14.50 16.27 -14.85
N TYR A 8 15.03 17.43 -14.47
CA TYR A 8 14.80 18.03 -13.17
C TYR A 8 14.00 19.32 -13.33
N LEU A 9 12.76 19.33 -12.84
CA LEU A 9 11.92 20.52 -12.78
C LEU A 9 11.91 21.02 -11.33
N THR A 10 12.47 22.20 -11.11
CA THR A 10 12.67 22.75 -9.77
C THR A 10 12.28 24.21 -9.67
N THR A 11 11.73 24.60 -8.52
CA THR A 11 11.51 26.01 -8.14
C THR A 11 12.51 26.47 -7.07
N TRP A 12 13.51 25.65 -6.74
CA TRP A 12 14.63 26.06 -5.91
C TRP A 12 15.45 27.13 -6.64
N GLY A 13 15.68 28.26 -5.98
CA GLY A 13 16.43 29.37 -6.56
C GLY A 13 17.93 29.09 -6.57
N GLN A 14 18.61 29.51 -7.64
CA GLN A 14 20.06 29.47 -7.77
C GLN A 14 20.58 30.89 -8.06
N PRO A 15 20.76 31.74 -7.01
CA PRO A 15 21.15 33.13 -7.18
C PRO A 15 22.42 33.27 -8.02
N GLY A 16 22.37 34.14 -9.03
CA GLY A 16 23.49 34.37 -9.95
C GLY A 16 23.93 33.14 -10.76
N ALA A 17 23.09 32.11 -10.86
CA ALA A 17 23.44 30.81 -11.44
C ALA A 17 24.73 30.22 -10.82
N GLY A 18 24.92 30.42 -9.50
CA GLY A 18 26.17 30.13 -8.81
C GLY A 18 26.53 28.65 -8.66
N GLY A 19 25.55 27.73 -8.75
CA GLY A 19 25.76 26.28 -8.71
C GLY A 19 25.83 25.62 -10.09
N ASP A 20 25.86 24.29 -10.12
CA ASP A 20 25.73 23.52 -11.36
C ASP A 20 24.30 23.55 -11.91
N GLN A 21 24.14 23.31 -13.22
CA GLN A 21 22.83 23.31 -13.87
C GLN A 21 21.90 22.20 -13.34
N LEU A 22 22.47 21.07 -12.91
CA LEU A 22 21.74 19.91 -12.39
C LEU A 22 22.03 19.68 -10.91
N ASP A 23 22.07 20.76 -10.11
CA ASP A 23 22.20 20.64 -8.67
C ASP A 23 20.94 20.01 -8.04
N LEU A 24 21.01 18.71 -7.80
CA LEU A 24 19.95 17.89 -7.22
C LEU A 24 20.01 17.82 -5.69
N THR A 25 20.91 18.56 -5.03
CA THR A 25 21.14 18.47 -3.59
C THR A 25 19.83 18.58 -2.77
N PRO A 26 18.95 19.58 -3.00
CA PRO A 26 17.72 19.69 -2.23
C PRO A 26 16.73 18.54 -2.47
N ALA A 27 16.66 18.03 -3.71
CA ALA A 27 15.78 16.91 -4.05
C ALA A 27 16.29 15.59 -3.44
N ARG A 28 17.61 15.39 -3.42
CA ARG A 28 18.24 14.18 -2.85
C ARG A 28 18.05 14.08 -1.35
N GLU A 29 18.14 15.18 -0.61
CA GLU A 29 17.86 15.20 0.82
C GLU A 29 16.41 14.76 1.11
N GLN A 30 15.46 15.24 0.32
CA GLN A 30 14.05 14.85 0.41
C GLN A 30 13.86 13.36 0.11
N LEU A 31 14.44 12.85 -0.98
CA LEU A 31 14.41 11.42 -1.31
C LEU A 31 15.02 10.56 -0.20
N ALA A 32 16.18 10.95 0.34
CA ALA A 32 16.83 10.21 1.43
C ALA A 32 15.95 10.17 2.70
N SER A 33 15.26 11.28 3.02
CA SER A 33 14.31 11.32 4.14
C SER A 33 13.10 10.41 3.93
N ALA A 34 12.52 10.42 2.72
CA ALA A 34 11.40 9.58 2.34
C ALA A 34 11.77 8.09 2.37
N HIS A 35 12.96 7.74 1.88
CA HIS A 35 13.48 6.37 1.96
C HIS A 35 13.62 5.89 3.40
N ARG A 36 14.26 6.68 4.28
CA ARG A 36 14.40 6.34 5.70
C ARG A 36 13.05 6.22 6.41
N LEU A 37 12.05 6.99 6.01
CA LEU A 37 10.70 6.84 6.54
C LEU A 37 10.07 5.52 6.10
N ALA A 38 10.11 5.21 4.81
CA ALA A 38 9.59 3.97 4.25
C ALA A 38 10.26 2.74 4.87
N GLU A 39 11.60 2.76 5.01
CA GLU A 39 12.37 1.69 5.66
C GLU A 39 11.93 1.44 7.10
N ARG A 40 11.85 2.50 7.92
CA ARG A 40 11.44 2.36 9.32
C ARG A 40 10.03 1.81 9.46
N LEU A 41 9.10 2.29 8.64
CA LEU A 41 7.71 1.81 8.66
C LEU A 41 7.60 0.37 8.14
N SER A 42 8.36 0.02 7.11
CA SER A 42 8.44 -1.34 6.56
C SER A 42 9.01 -2.33 7.59
N GLY A 43 10.11 -1.97 8.26
CA GLY A 43 10.69 -2.74 9.36
C GLY A 43 9.72 -2.89 10.53
N SER A 44 9.00 -1.82 10.90
CA SER A 44 7.99 -1.89 11.95
C SER A 44 6.79 -2.77 11.56
N ALA A 45 6.35 -2.72 10.30
CA ALA A 45 5.24 -3.53 9.81
C ALA A 45 5.60 -5.02 9.86
N THR A 46 6.76 -5.39 9.32
CA THR A 46 7.24 -6.77 9.32
C THR A 46 7.45 -7.32 10.73
N ALA A 47 7.97 -6.52 11.66
CA ALA A 47 8.08 -6.89 13.08
C ALA A 47 6.71 -7.21 13.73
N HIS A 48 5.62 -6.63 13.22
CA HIS A 48 4.24 -6.89 13.66
C HIS A 48 3.48 -7.84 12.74
N ARG A 49 4.19 -8.60 11.89
CA ARG A 49 3.63 -9.56 10.91
C ARG A 49 2.68 -8.94 9.88
N ALA A 50 2.75 -7.63 9.70
CA ALA A 50 2.16 -6.96 8.55
C ALA A 50 3.15 -6.99 7.37
N GLU A 51 2.66 -6.62 6.21
CA GLU A 51 3.44 -6.70 4.97
C GLU A 51 4.47 -5.56 4.84
N ALA A 52 5.63 -5.89 4.27
CA ALA A 52 6.68 -4.92 3.95
C ALA A 52 6.26 -3.97 2.81
N LEU A 53 6.84 -2.76 2.80
CA LEU A 53 6.70 -1.79 1.72
C LEU A 53 7.81 -1.97 0.68
N GLU A 54 7.83 -3.09 -0.05
CA GLU A 54 8.95 -3.52 -0.91
C GLU A 54 9.43 -2.51 -1.98
N ALA A 55 8.57 -1.54 -2.36
CA ALA A 55 8.87 -0.53 -3.37
C ALA A 55 9.72 0.65 -2.87
N HIS A 56 10.30 0.58 -1.67
CA HIS A 56 11.25 1.58 -1.16
C HIS A 56 12.60 1.58 -1.93
N THR A 57 12.91 0.48 -2.63
CA THR A 57 14.15 0.29 -3.39
C THR A 57 14.23 1.16 -4.64
N ASP A 58 13.11 1.43 -5.31
CA ASP A 58 13.08 2.34 -6.46
C ASP A 58 13.37 3.79 -6.06
N LEU A 59 12.93 4.19 -4.86
CA LEU A 59 13.20 5.52 -4.31
C LEU A 59 14.68 5.68 -3.90
N GLN A 60 15.31 4.60 -3.43
CA GLN A 60 16.75 4.55 -3.19
C GLN A 60 17.53 4.68 -4.50
N ARG A 61 17.18 3.89 -5.52
CA ARG A 61 17.82 3.95 -6.85
C ARG A 61 17.71 5.33 -7.47
N ALA A 62 16.55 5.98 -7.37
CA ALA A 62 16.38 7.35 -7.85
C ALA A 62 17.33 8.35 -7.15
N GLY A 63 17.64 8.14 -5.87
CA GLY A 63 18.64 8.90 -5.14
C GLY A 63 20.07 8.60 -5.58
N GLU A 64 20.43 7.31 -5.71
CA GLU A 64 21.76 6.83 -6.12
C GLU A 64 22.11 7.25 -7.56
N ASP A 65 21.15 7.19 -8.47
CA ASP A 65 21.32 7.61 -9.85
C ASP A 65 21.46 9.13 -9.96
N ALA A 66 20.90 9.89 -9.00
CA ALA A 66 21.07 11.34 -8.88
C ALA A 66 22.42 11.76 -8.28
N GLU A 67 23.29 10.81 -7.94
CA GLU A 67 24.67 11.08 -7.50
C GLU A 67 25.72 10.94 -8.61
N HIS A 68 25.29 10.62 -9.83
CA HIS A 68 26.20 10.48 -10.94
C HIS A 68 26.83 11.82 -11.31
N ALA A 69 28.08 11.77 -11.76
CA ALA A 69 28.76 12.91 -12.37
C ALA A 69 29.24 12.51 -13.76
N TYR A 70 29.05 13.40 -14.74
CA TYR A 70 29.62 13.27 -16.06
C TYR A 70 30.94 14.04 -16.14
N GLY A 71 31.90 13.48 -16.89
CA GLY A 71 33.22 14.07 -17.09
C GLY A 71 34.33 13.15 -16.61
N ASN A 72 35.57 13.53 -16.90
CA ASN A 72 36.75 12.84 -16.42
C ASN A 72 37.69 13.86 -15.76
N SER A 73 37.82 13.81 -14.44
CA SER A 73 38.91 14.50 -13.74
C SER A 73 40.18 13.66 -13.86
N GLU A 74 40.69 13.41 -15.07
CA GLU A 74 42.06 12.92 -15.18
C GLU A 74 42.97 14.01 -14.59
N GLN A 75 43.68 13.65 -13.51
CA GLN A 75 44.54 14.54 -12.76
C GLN A 75 45.58 15.19 -13.68
N VAL A 76 45.27 16.37 -14.22
CA VAL A 76 46.30 17.32 -14.63
C VAL A 76 46.91 17.82 -13.32
N SER A 77 48.21 17.61 -13.15
CA SER A 77 49.02 17.91 -11.97
C SER A 77 49.09 19.39 -11.54
N ALA A 78 48.11 20.21 -11.90
CA ALA A 78 48.04 21.63 -11.61
C ALA A 78 46.75 21.96 -10.82
N GLY A 79 46.84 21.80 -9.50
CA GLY A 79 46.16 22.51 -8.38
C GLY A 79 44.80 23.22 -8.50
N GLY A 80 44.00 23.02 -9.55
CA GLY A 80 42.68 23.64 -9.74
C GLY A 80 41.56 22.72 -9.25
N ASP A 81 40.60 23.26 -8.50
CA ASP A 81 39.39 22.55 -8.11
C ASP A 81 38.47 22.38 -9.34
N GLN A 82 38.22 21.13 -9.74
CA GLN A 82 37.46 20.76 -10.95
C GLN A 82 36.07 20.17 -10.64
N SER A 83 35.55 20.43 -9.44
CA SER A 83 34.32 19.82 -8.90
C SER A 83 32.99 20.32 -9.48
N SER A 84 32.99 21.25 -10.44
CA SER A 84 31.76 21.81 -11.04
C SER A 84 31.99 22.24 -12.48
N ALA A 85 30.91 22.34 -13.28
CA ALA A 85 30.98 22.73 -14.69
C ALA A 85 31.57 24.13 -14.88
N ARG A 86 31.33 25.03 -13.92
CA ARG A 86 31.88 26.39 -13.93
C ARG A 86 33.40 26.38 -13.75
N ARG A 87 33.92 25.62 -12.77
CA ARG A 87 35.37 25.52 -12.56
C ARG A 87 36.07 24.67 -13.62
N ALA A 88 35.36 23.69 -14.19
CA ALA A 88 35.81 22.95 -15.37
C ALA A 88 36.03 23.88 -16.58
N SER A 89 35.23 24.94 -16.72
CA SER A 89 35.39 25.94 -17.79
C SER A 89 36.68 26.77 -17.61
N GLU A 90 37.11 26.99 -16.36
CA GLU A 90 38.36 27.69 -16.02
C GLU A 90 39.60 26.81 -16.27
N THR A 91 39.44 25.49 -16.30
CA THR A 91 40.51 24.49 -16.55
C THR A 91 40.49 23.92 -17.98
N GLY A 92 39.83 24.59 -18.93
CA GLY A 92 39.81 24.19 -20.34
C GLY A 92 38.79 23.08 -20.67
N GLY A 93 37.68 23.03 -19.95
CA GLY A 93 36.58 22.07 -20.16
C GLY A 93 36.78 20.71 -19.49
N ARG A 94 37.78 20.59 -18.61
CA ARG A 94 38.10 19.35 -17.88
C ARG A 94 37.61 19.47 -16.44
N GLY A 95 36.51 18.79 -16.15
CA GLY A 95 35.96 18.66 -14.81
C GLY A 95 34.69 17.82 -14.80
N GLU A 96 34.18 17.60 -13.60
CA GLU A 96 32.98 16.80 -13.38
C GLU A 96 31.75 17.72 -13.26
N THR A 97 30.61 17.28 -13.78
CA THR A 97 29.33 17.96 -13.62
C THR A 97 28.25 16.99 -13.14
N PRO A 98 27.36 17.39 -12.23
CA PRO A 98 26.25 16.55 -11.80
C PRO A 98 25.41 16.04 -12.98
N GLY A 99 25.06 14.76 -12.91
CA GLY A 99 24.31 14.03 -13.92
C GLY A 99 23.30 13.07 -13.29
N LEU A 100 22.52 12.41 -14.15
CA LEU A 100 21.64 11.31 -13.75
C LEU A 100 22.14 10.02 -14.41
N ARG A 101 22.39 8.96 -13.65
CA ARG A 101 22.80 7.66 -14.22
C ARG A 101 21.73 7.02 -15.10
N ALA A 102 20.46 7.31 -14.80
CA ALA A 102 19.29 6.84 -15.51
C ALA A 102 18.29 8.00 -15.75
N PRO A 103 17.40 7.91 -16.75
CA PRO A 103 16.55 9.04 -17.16
C PRO A 103 15.37 9.27 -16.21
N TRP A 104 15.65 9.75 -15.01
CA TRP A 104 14.65 10.11 -14.00
C TRP A 104 13.96 11.43 -14.30
N LEU A 105 12.68 11.54 -13.90
CA LEU A 105 11.97 12.82 -13.81
C LEU A 105 11.84 13.21 -12.33
N HIS A 106 12.57 14.23 -11.91
CA HIS A 106 12.46 14.80 -10.58
C HIS A 106 11.65 16.10 -10.61
N LEU A 107 10.64 16.19 -9.75
CA LEU A 107 9.88 17.42 -9.50
C LEU A 107 10.20 17.86 -8.06
N ALA A 108 10.75 19.06 -7.86
CA ALA A 108 11.07 19.57 -6.54
C ALA A 108 10.63 21.02 -6.36
N SER A 109 10.09 21.33 -5.19
CA SER A 109 9.67 22.69 -4.86
C SER A 109 9.70 22.88 -3.35
N PRO A 110 10.32 23.95 -2.82
CA PRO A 110 10.38 24.18 -1.38
C PRO A 110 9.01 24.51 -0.78
N ALA A 111 8.09 25.09 -1.57
CA ALA A 111 6.75 25.45 -1.11
C ALA A 111 5.69 24.35 -1.37
N GLY A 112 5.98 23.39 -2.26
CA GLY A 112 5.08 22.29 -2.61
C GLY A 112 4.79 22.17 -4.11
N ILE A 113 4.10 21.10 -4.48
CA ILE A 113 3.73 20.74 -5.85
C ILE A 113 2.22 20.51 -5.89
N THR A 114 1.52 21.12 -6.85
CA THR A 114 0.08 20.93 -7.05
C THR A 114 -0.20 20.49 -8.48
N ALA A 115 -1.01 19.45 -8.65
CA ALA A 115 -1.55 19.02 -9.94
C ALA A 115 -3.08 19.13 -9.89
N THR A 116 -3.67 19.91 -10.78
CA THR A 116 -5.14 20.11 -10.86
C THR A 116 -5.62 19.98 -12.30
N THR A 117 -6.86 19.51 -12.47
CA THR A 117 -7.55 19.43 -13.75
C THR A 117 -9.06 19.40 -13.48
N PRO A 118 -9.89 20.06 -14.33
CA PRO A 118 -11.34 19.91 -14.25
C PRO A 118 -11.84 18.56 -14.80
N ALA A 119 -10.98 17.81 -15.48
CA ALA A 119 -11.29 16.49 -16.05
C ALA A 119 -10.67 15.38 -15.18
N SER A 120 -10.01 14.39 -15.79
CA SER A 120 -9.41 13.25 -15.10
C SER A 120 -7.89 13.35 -14.97
N THR A 121 -7.37 12.77 -13.89
CA THR A 121 -5.94 12.46 -13.72
C THR A 121 -5.78 10.94 -13.79
N HIS A 122 -4.83 10.46 -14.60
CA HIS A 122 -4.50 9.04 -14.70
C HIS A 122 -3.05 8.81 -14.27
N LEU A 123 -2.85 7.90 -13.31
CA LEU A 123 -1.54 7.39 -12.91
C LEU A 123 -1.48 5.92 -13.35
N ALA A 124 -0.61 5.61 -14.29
CA ALA A 124 -0.42 4.27 -14.82
C ALA A 124 1.06 3.91 -14.78
N GLN A 125 1.37 2.76 -14.18
CA GLN A 125 2.73 2.26 -14.01
C GLN A 125 2.77 0.77 -14.38
N GLY A 126 3.90 0.31 -14.94
CA GLY A 126 4.18 -1.12 -15.08
C GLY A 126 4.79 -1.76 -13.83
N GLY A 127 5.30 -0.92 -12.92
CA GLY A 127 5.88 -1.32 -11.63
C GLY A 127 5.00 -0.91 -10.45
N ALA A 128 5.62 -0.50 -9.35
CA ALA A 128 4.93 -0.09 -8.13
C ALA A 128 4.64 1.42 -8.07
N LEU A 129 3.60 1.80 -7.31
CA LEU A 129 3.34 3.18 -6.89
C LEU A 129 3.64 3.31 -5.40
N SER A 130 4.62 4.16 -5.06
CA SER A 130 4.99 4.48 -3.68
C SER A 130 4.58 5.91 -3.35
N VAL A 131 3.88 6.08 -2.22
CA VAL A 131 3.53 7.40 -1.66
C VAL A 131 4.09 7.47 -0.25
N SER A 132 4.87 8.50 0.04
CA SER A 132 5.42 8.76 1.37
C SER A 132 5.13 10.21 1.77
N SER A 133 4.71 10.40 3.02
CA SER A 133 4.45 11.70 3.63
C SER A 133 5.10 11.71 5.00
N GLY A 134 5.82 12.78 5.35
CA GLY A 134 6.37 12.96 6.68
C GLY A 134 5.29 13.19 7.75
N GLU A 135 4.09 13.56 7.31
CA GLU A 135 2.92 13.83 8.14
C GLU A 135 1.74 12.98 7.66
N ASP A 136 0.60 13.60 7.34
CA ASP A 136 -0.63 12.92 6.96
C ASP A 136 -0.71 12.65 5.45
N VAL A 137 -1.49 11.63 5.09
CA VAL A 137 -2.00 11.41 3.74
C VAL A 137 -3.52 11.53 3.81
N ASN A 138 -4.04 12.60 3.21
CA ASN A 138 -5.48 12.89 3.20
C ASN A 138 -6.06 12.55 1.82
N ILE A 139 -7.10 11.71 1.79
CA ILE A 139 -7.82 11.33 0.57
C ILE A 139 -9.28 11.71 0.75
N ALA A 140 -9.77 12.62 -0.09
CA ALA A 140 -11.17 13.04 -0.11
C ALA A 140 -11.76 12.79 -1.51
N THR A 141 -12.91 12.12 -1.55
CA THR A 141 -13.67 11.85 -2.78
C THR A 141 -15.10 12.34 -2.62
N GLY A 142 -15.65 12.97 -3.66
CA GLY A 142 -17.06 13.36 -3.71
C GLY A 142 -17.99 12.19 -4.09
N GLY A 143 -17.43 11.09 -4.59
CA GLY A 143 -18.16 9.88 -4.96
C GLY A 143 -17.66 8.69 -4.15
N SER A 144 -17.13 7.68 -4.84
CA SER A 144 -16.65 6.44 -4.23
C SER A 144 -15.12 6.35 -4.23
N LEU A 145 -14.56 5.67 -3.24
CA LEU A 145 -13.19 5.17 -3.26
C LEU A 145 -13.27 3.66 -3.48
N VAL A 146 -12.81 3.19 -4.64
CA VAL A 146 -12.85 1.76 -5.02
C VAL A 146 -11.42 1.28 -5.23
N ALA A 147 -11.06 0.17 -4.59
CA ALA A 147 -9.77 -0.49 -4.75
C ALA A 147 -9.98 -1.97 -5.09
N ALA A 148 -9.47 -2.40 -6.24
CA ALA A 148 -9.45 -3.80 -6.67
C ALA A 148 -7.99 -4.28 -6.70
N ILE A 149 -7.68 -5.31 -5.92
CA ILE A 149 -6.30 -5.71 -5.62
C ILE A 149 -6.16 -7.21 -5.87
N THR A 150 -5.24 -7.60 -6.77
CA THR A 150 -5.07 -9.00 -7.19
C THR A 150 -4.46 -9.90 -6.11
N ARG A 151 -3.56 -9.35 -5.29
CA ARG A 151 -2.77 -10.16 -4.34
C ARG A 151 -3.22 -9.99 -2.89
N ARG A 152 -3.07 -8.78 -2.34
CA ARG A 152 -3.28 -8.54 -0.91
C ARG A 152 -3.48 -7.06 -0.57
N LEU A 153 -4.32 -6.80 0.43
CA LEU A 153 -4.42 -5.52 1.13
C LEU A 153 -3.80 -5.68 2.53
N SER A 154 -2.86 -4.84 2.91
CA SER A 154 -2.27 -4.81 4.26
C SER A 154 -2.31 -3.38 4.80
N LEU A 155 -2.97 -3.19 5.94
CA LEU A 155 -3.06 -1.91 6.64
C LEU A 155 -2.39 -2.05 8.00
N PHE A 156 -1.34 -1.27 8.22
CA PHE A 156 -0.57 -1.28 9.47
C PHE A 156 -0.51 0.12 10.06
N VAL A 157 -0.77 0.23 11.37
CA VAL A 157 -0.67 1.48 12.12
C VAL A 157 0.18 1.23 13.36
N GLN A 158 1.27 1.97 13.50
CA GLN A 158 2.25 1.75 14.59
C GLN A 158 1.77 2.26 15.96
N ARG A 159 0.94 3.32 16.01
CA ARG A 159 0.62 4.03 17.28
C ARG A 159 -0.87 4.21 17.55
N ALA A 160 -1.59 4.88 16.66
CA ALA A 160 -2.93 5.42 16.95
C ALA A 160 -4.11 4.47 16.66
N GLY A 161 -3.84 3.26 16.17
CA GLY A 161 -4.86 2.26 15.82
C GLY A 161 -5.61 2.57 14.52
N ILE A 162 -6.60 1.73 14.21
CA ILE A 162 -7.43 1.81 13.00
C ILE A 162 -8.87 2.14 13.39
N LYS A 163 -9.49 3.07 12.65
CA LYS A 163 -10.90 3.44 12.81
C LYS A 163 -11.63 3.30 11.47
N LEU A 164 -12.69 2.50 11.44
CA LEU A 164 -13.53 2.26 10.27
C LEU A 164 -14.97 2.61 10.64
N PHE A 165 -15.54 3.62 10.01
CA PHE A 165 -16.90 4.09 10.29
C PHE A 165 -17.70 4.24 9.00
N ALA A 166 -18.94 3.75 9.02
CA ALA A 166 -19.97 4.10 8.04
C ALA A 166 -21.01 4.97 8.75
N ALA A 167 -21.16 6.24 8.33
CA ALA A 167 -22.18 7.12 8.91
C ALA A 167 -23.61 6.67 8.58
N ARG A 168 -23.78 6.04 7.41
CA ARG A 168 -24.99 5.37 6.94
C ARG A 168 -24.57 4.16 6.10
N GLY A 169 -25.46 3.18 6.02
CA GLY A 169 -25.19 1.93 5.33
C GLY A 169 -24.46 0.91 6.20
N ASN A 170 -24.16 -0.25 5.61
CA ASN A 170 -23.57 -1.38 6.31
C ASN A 170 -22.04 -1.37 6.18
N VAL A 171 -21.37 -2.03 7.12
CA VAL A 171 -19.97 -2.42 7.00
C VAL A 171 -19.95 -3.94 6.84
N ASP A 172 -19.58 -4.39 5.65
CA ASP A 172 -19.55 -5.80 5.30
C ASP A 172 -18.10 -6.29 5.21
N ILE A 173 -17.79 -7.38 5.91
CA ILE A 173 -16.46 -8.00 5.93
C ILE A 173 -16.65 -9.49 5.63
N HIS A 174 -16.12 -9.94 4.49
CA HIS A 174 -16.26 -11.32 4.02
C HIS A 174 -14.89 -11.91 3.67
N ALA A 175 -14.71 -13.19 4.01
CA ALA A 175 -13.64 -14.04 3.48
C ALA A 175 -14.32 -15.24 2.82
N HIS A 176 -14.18 -15.37 1.50
CA HIS A 176 -14.88 -16.39 0.71
C HIS A 176 -14.22 -17.77 0.84
N THR A 177 -12.90 -17.80 0.66
CA THR A 177 -12.09 -19.02 0.76
C THR A 177 -11.21 -19.07 2.01
N GLY A 178 -11.01 -17.91 2.64
CA GLY A 178 -10.17 -17.73 3.81
C GLY A 178 -10.97 -17.68 5.12
N ALA A 179 -10.23 -17.45 6.21
CA ALA A 179 -10.81 -17.20 7.53
C ALA A 179 -10.73 -15.72 7.91
N ILE A 180 -11.68 -15.26 8.71
CA ILE A 180 -11.61 -13.95 9.39
C ILE A 180 -11.05 -14.19 10.79
N GLY A 181 -9.94 -13.51 11.11
CA GLY A 181 -9.33 -13.52 12.44
C GLY A 181 -9.52 -12.17 13.13
N ILE A 182 -9.99 -12.18 14.37
CA ILE A 182 -10.11 -10.98 15.23
C ILE A 182 -9.43 -11.32 16.56
N ALA A 183 -8.43 -10.54 16.94
CA ALA A 183 -7.68 -10.72 18.17
C ALA A 183 -7.32 -9.36 18.79
N ALA A 184 -7.38 -9.29 20.12
CA ALA A 184 -6.95 -8.12 20.89
C ALA A 184 -6.23 -8.59 22.17
N GLU A 185 -5.25 -7.81 22.63
CA GLU A 185 -4.59 -8.04 23.93
C GLU A 185 -5.53 -7.72 25.11
N LYS A 186 -6.46 -6.79 24.88
CA LYS A 186 -7.49 -6.39 25.84
C LYS A 186 -8.84 -6.96 25.40
N ASP A 187 -9.89 -6.15 25.47
CA ASP A 187 -11.25 -6.58 25.22
C ASP A 187 -11.57 -6.61 23.72
N VAL A 188 -12.39 -7.59 23.34
CA VAL A 188 -13.11 -7.62 22.06
C VAL A 188 -14.59 -7.41 22.37
N GLU A 189 -15.17 -6.34 21.82
CA GLU A 189 -16.55 -5.95 22.10
C GLU A 189 -17.41 -6.02 20.84
N ALA A 190 -18.48 -6.83 20.89
CA ALA A 190 -19.52 -6.87 19.88
C ALA A 190 -20.83 -6.41 20.51
N ARG A 191 -21.44 -5.33 19.99
CA ARG A 191 -22.68 -4.76 20.54
C ARG A 191 -23.65 -4.38 19.43
N ALA A 192 -24.90 -4.79 19.56
CA ALA A 192 -26.02 -4.28 18.78
C ALA A 192 -26.94 -3.47 19.72
N SER A 193 -27.11 -2.18 19.46
CA SER A 193 -27.85 -1.29 20.37
C SER A 193 -29.38 -1.40 20.25
N GLN A 194 -29.88 -1.83 19.08
CA GLN A 194 -31.33 -1.82 18.78
C GLN A 194 -31.91 -3.19 18.42
N ARG A 195 -31.09 -4.12 17.91
CA ARG A 195 -31.55 -5.41 17.38
C ARG A 195 -30.75 -6.55 17.98
N LYS A 196 -30.18 -7.43 17.14
CA LYS A 196 -29.52 -8.66 17.56
C LYS A 196 -28.05 -8.70 17.17
N ILE A 197 -27.29 -9.51 17.89
CA ILE A 197 -26.02 -10.08 17.43
C ILE A 197 -26.35 -11.51 17.01
N ASP A 198 -26.01 -11.87 15.78
CA ASP A 198 -26.27 -13.19 15.22
C ASP A 198 -24.94 -13.90 14.97
N LEU A 199 -24.76 -15.07 15.56
CA LEU A 199 -23.58 -15.91 15.38
C LEU A 199 -24.04 -17.27 14.89
N ALA A 200 -23.72 -17.59 13.64
CA ALA A 200 -24.08 -18.84 13.01
C ALA A 200 -22.83 -19.51 12.42
N GLY A 201 -22.73 -20.83 12.57
CA GLY A 201 -21.66 -21.64 12.01
C GLY A 201 -22.21 -22.97 11.53
N ALA A 202 -21.84 -23.39 10.33
CA ALA A 202 -22.37 -24.62 9.72
C ALA A 202 -21.88 -25.90 10.44
N LYS A 203 -20.68 -25.87 11.02
CA LYS A 203 -20.07 -27.05 11.67
C LYS A 203 -20.07 -26.96 13.19
N GLU A 204 -19.64 -25.82 13.74
CA GLU A 204 -19.42 -25.68 15.18
C GLU A 204 -19.34 -24.21 15.60
N ILE A 205 -19.85 -23.91 16.80
CA ILE A 205 -19.60 -22.65 17.53
C ILE A 205 -19.02 -23.00 18.90
N VAL A 206 -17.91 -22.35 19.29
CA VAL A 206 -17.24 -22.58 20.59
C VAL A 206 -16.98 -21.26 21.29
N LEU A 207 -17.44 -21.16 22.54
CA LEU A 207 -17.12 -20.05 23.44
C LEU A 207 -16.32 -20.62 24.62
N THR A 208 -15.08 -20.16 24.80
CA THR A 208 -14.18 -20.67 25.86
C THR A 208 -13.68 -19.53 26.72
N CYS A 209 -13.71 -19.71 28.05
CA CYS A 209 -13.18 -18.75 29.01
C CYS A 209 -12.69 -19.47 30.27
N GLY A 210 -11.41 -19.31 30.63
CA GLY A 210 -10.86 -19.83 31.90
C GLY A 210 -11.06 -21.34 32.14
N GLY A 211 -11.11 -22.14 31.07
CA GLY A 211 -11.39 -23.58 31.13
C GLY A 211 -12.87 -23.97 31.10
N ALA A 212 -13.80 -23.01 31.22
CA ALA A 212 -15.21 -23.22 30.91
C ALA A 212 -15.45 -23.11 29.39
N ARG A 213 -16.36 -23.92 28.86
CA ARG A 213 -16.67 -23.98 27.43
C ARG A 213 -18.16 -24.22 27.18
N VAL A 214 -18.71 -23.44 26.26
CA VAL A 214 -20.01 -23.68 25.62
C VAL A 214 -19.74 -24.06 24.17
N ARG A 215 -20.22 -25.23 23.75
CA ARG A 215 -20.04 -25.75 22.39
C ARG A 215 -21.37 -26.09 21.76
N ILE A 216 -21.61 -25.64 20.53
CA ILE A 216 -22.78 -25.98 19.72
C ILE A 216 -22.29 -26.75 18.50
N ARG A 217 -22.71 -28.02 18.36
CA ARG A 217 -22.27 -28.91 17.27
C ARG A 217 -23.29 -30.01 16.99
N ASN A 218 -23.61 -30.25 15.71
CA ASN A 218 -24.53 -31.30 15.27
C ASN A 218 -25.90 -31.27 16.00
N GLY A 219 -26.44 -30.07 16.26
CA GLY A 219 -27.69 -29.88 17.01
C GLY A 219 -27.56 -30.03 18.53
N ASN A 220 -26.40 -30.40 19.06
CA ASN A 220 -26.15 -30.55 20.49
C ASN A 220 -25.53 -29.28 21.09
N ILE A 221 -25.90 -29.00 22.35
CA ILE A 221 -25.28 -27.95 23.17
C ILE A 221 -24.54 -28.64 24.34
N GLU A 222 -23.21 -28.51 24.36
CA GLU A 222 -22.35 -29.06 25.42
C GLU A 222 -21.88 -27.93 26.34
N LEU A 223 -22.16 -28.07 27.64
CA LEU A 223 -21.72 -27.15 28.69
C LEU A 223 -20.66 -27.85 29.55
N HIS A 224 -19.41 -27.40 29.46
CA HIS A 224 -18.32 -27.91 30.27
C HIS A 224 -17.79 -26.80 31.17
N ALA A 225 -17.75 -27.03 32.48
CA ALA A 225 -17.12 -26.11 33.43
C ALA A 225 -16.42 -26.91 34.54
N PRO A 226 -15.15 -26.62 34.86
CA PRO A 226 -14.46 -27.25 35.99
C PRO A 226 -14.97 -26.76 37.35
N GLY A 227 -15.58 -25.57 37.37
CA GLY A 227 -16.19 -24.97 38.55
C GLY A 227 -17.70 -25.16 38.61
N ARG A 228 -18.36 -24.32 39.41
CA ARG A 228 -19.82 -24.31 39.58
C ARG A 228 -20.51 -23.69 38.36
N VAL A 229 -21.49 -24.39 37.79
CA VAL A 229 -22.46 -23.84 36.83
C VAL A 229 -23.68 -23.35 37.63
N SER A 230 -23.98 -22.05 37.56
CA SER A 230 -25.17 -21.46 38.19
C SER A 230 -26.21 -21.17 37.11
N ILE A 231 -27.38 -21.79 37.23
CA ILE A 231 -28.51 -21.55 36.34
C ILE A 231 -29.60 -20.90 37.19
N ASN A 232 -29.85 -19.61 36.97
CA ASN A 232 -30.82 -18.84 37.73
C ASN A 232 -31.99 -18.47 36.81
N GLY A 233 -33.23 -18.76 37.20
CA GLY A 233 -34.42 -18.41 36.45
C GLY A 233 -35.69 -18.60 37.29
N ALA A 234 -36.76 -17.90 36.94
CA ALA A 234 -38.07 -18.05 37.60
C ALA A 234 -38.73 -19.40 37.27
N GLN A 235 -38.38 -20.01 36.13
CA GLN A 235 -38.89 -21.30 35.67
C GLN A 235 -37.84 -22.01 34.79
N HIS A 236 -37.72 -23.32 34.94
CA HIS A 236 -36.90 -24.18 34.07
C HIS A 236 -37.81 -25.24 33.46
N SER A 237 -38.15 -25.11 32.17
CA SER A 237 -38.97 -26.08 31.45
C SER A 237 -38.09 -26.82 30.44
N PHE A 238 -38.00 -28.14 30.59
CA PHE A 238 -37.33 -29.04 29.66
C PHE A 238 -38.42 -29.76 28.86
N SER A 239 -38.95 -29.08 27.85
CA SER A 239 -39.78 -29.71 26.82
C SER A 239 -38.87 -30.47 25.84
N GLY A 240 -39.42 -31.46 25.14
CA GLY A 240 -38.66 -32.29 24.20
C GLY A 240 -37.97 -31.48 23.08
N PRO A 241 -37.15 -32.13 22.23
CA PRO A 241 -36.38 -31.46 21.19
C PRO A 241 -37.30 -30.73 20.20
N VAL A 242 -36.92 -29.51 19.84
CA VAL A 242 -37.54 -28.70 18.78
C VAL A 242 -36.43 -28.29 17.82
N GLU A 243 -36.63 -28.56 16.53
CA GLU A 243 -35.69 -28.20 15.47
C GLU A 243 -36.07 -26.83 14.89
N GLN A 244 -35.10 -25.95 14.72
CA GLN A 244 -35.31 -24.63 14.14
C GLN A 244 -34.27 -24.39 13.04
N GLU A 245 -34.74 -24.17 11.81
CA GLU A 245 -33.86 -23.88 10.67
C GLU A 245 -33.13 -22.56 10.89
N THR A 246 -31.80 -22.60 10.83
CA THR A 246 -30.95 -21.40 10.84
C THR A 246 -30.34 -21.23 9.45
N THR A 247 -30.59 -20.08 8.83
CA THR A 247 -30.00 -19.75 7.54
C THR A 247 -28.58 -19.23 7.76
N THR A 248 -27.57 -20.02 7.38
CA THR A 248 -26.21 -19.51 7.24
C THR A 248 -26.09 -18.68 5.97
N PRO A 249 -25.32 -17.57 5.97
CA PRO A 249 -25.09 -16.80 4.75
C PRO A 249 -24.43 -17.68 3.69
N VAL A 250 -25.04 -17.75 2.50
CA VAL A 250 -24.45 -18.41 1.34
C VAL A 250 -23.39 -17.46 0.78
N LEU A 251 -22.12 -17.86 0.89
CA LEU A 251 -21.04 -17.15 0.22
C LEU A 251 -21.00 -17.63 -1.25
N PRO A 252 -20.79 -16.72 -2.22
CA PRO A 252 -20.53 -17.12 -3.60
C PRO A 252 -19.37 -18.11 -3.66
N ASP A 253 -19.60 -19.24 -4.32
CA ASP A 253 -18.56 -20.20 -4.68
C ASP A 253 -17.66 -19.62 -5.78
N ASP A 254 -16.37 -19.95 -5.74
CA ASP A 254 -15.42 -19.63 -6.80
C ASP A 254 -15.77 -20.43 -8.08
N ASP A 255 -16.64 -19.89 -8.94
CA ASP A 255 -16.41 -19.85 -10.40
C ASP A 255 -17.45 -18.97 -11.11
N PRO A 256 -17.03 -17.80 -11.63
CA PRO A 256 -17.39 -17.54 -13.01
C PRO A 256 -16.18 -17.02 -13.77
N GLY A 257 -15.45 -17.94 -14.40
CA GLY A 257 -14.67 -17.70 -15.60
C GLY A 257 -13.60 -16.63 -15.42
N LEU A 258 -12.45 -17.05 -14.88
CA LEU A 258 -11.17 -16.47 -15.25
C LEU A 258 -11.11 -16.46 -16.78
N CYS A 259 -11.46 -15.34 -17.41
CA CYS A 259 -11.21 -15.15 -18.84
C CYS A 259 -9.70 -15.25 -19.02
N PRO A 260 -9.17 -16.30 -19.69
CA PRO A 260 -7.75 -16.30 -20.00
C PRO A 260 -7.54 -15.11 -20.91
N TRP A 261 -6.71 -14.16 -20.46
CA TRP A 261 -6.18 -13.13 -21.33
C TRP A 261 -5.40 -13.85 -22.45
N LYS A 262 -6.07 -14.13 -23.57
CA LYS A 262 -5.39 -14.53 -24.79
C LYS A 262 -4.78 -13.26 -25.34
N GLY A 263 -3.52 -13.03 -25.00
CA GLY A 263 -2.66 -12.11 -25.73
C GLY A 263 -2.77 -12.47 -27.21
N ARG A 264 -3.41 -11.59 -27.99
CA ARG A 264 -3.35 -11.65 -29.46
C ARG A 264 -1.91 -11.32 -29.84
N SER A 265 -1.08 -12.36 -29.97
CA SER A 265 0.12 -12.31 -30.79
C SER A 265 -0.34 -12.09 -32.24
N ALA A 266 -0.25 -10.86 -32.71
CA ALA A 266 -0.34 -10.55 -34.13
C ALA A 266 1.08 -10.38 -34.66
N ALA A 267 1.66 -11.48 -35.12
CA ALA A 267 2.79 -11.48 -36.04
C ALA A 267 2.57 -12.58 -37.08
N ALA A 268 2.68 -12.17 -38.34
CA ALA A 268 2.83 -12.97 -39.55
C ALA A 268 1.61 -13.78 -40.05
N SER A 269 0.84 -13.16 -40.95
CA SER A 269 0.72 -13.68 -42.32
C SER A 269 0.31 -12.55 -43.27
N GLY A 270 1.30 -11.98 -43.95
CA GLY A 270 1.05 -11.35 -45.23
C GLY A 270 0.95 -12.47 -46.25
N GLU A 271 -0.20 -12.57 -46.91
CA GLU A 271 -0.30 -13.16 -48.24
C GLU A 271 -1.46 -12.47 -48.95
N GLY A 272 -1.12 -11.81 -50.05
CA GLY A 272 -2.04 -11.07 -50.89
C GLY A 272 -2.84 -11.99 -51.80
N GLY A 273 -4.06 -11.56 -52.08
CA GLY A 273 -4.89 -12.02 -53.17
C GLY A 273 -5.87 -10.91 -53.50
N VAL A 274 -5.55 -10.11 -54.51
CA VAL A 274 -6.47 -9.16 -55.14
C VAL A 274 -6.88 -9.80 -56.46
N GLU A 275 -8.18 -10.03 -56.62
CA GLU A 275 -8.80 -10.24 -57.93
C GLU A 275 -9.08 -8.88 -58.59
N GLU A 276 -8.90 -8.90 -59.92
CA GLU A 276 -9.02 -7.86 -60.96
C GLU A 276 -7.78 -6.98 -61.25
#